data_AF-A0AAD7BLD9-F1
#
_entry.id   AF-A0AAD7BLD9-F1
#
_cell.length_a   1.000
_cell.length_b   1.000
_cell.length_c   1.000
_cell.angle_alpha   90.00
_cell.angle_beta   90.00
_cell.angle_gamma   90.00
#
_symmetry.space_group_name_H-M   'P 1'
#
loop_
_entity.id
_entity.type
_entity.pdbx_description
1 polymer ?
#
loop_
_entity_poly.entity_id
_entity_poly.type
_entity_poly.pdbx_seq_one_letter_code
_entity_poly.pdbx_strand_id
1 'polypeptide(L)'
;LVPTKLEKKARVEQAASVEFANWHPDVMKVLVEKVGKTMRGEAVDEEALAKYTEDLTETLKVYDIILGQQKYVSGDEFTLADIFHLMCMPLLVANGIDTVKAAGPNAARWWQELTTRPTWV
;
A
#
# COMPACT_ATOMS: atom_id res chain seq x y z
N LEU A 1 12.37 -12.00 -7.90
CA LEU A 1 11.23 -11.09 -7.67
C LEU A 1 10.29 -11.02 -8.87
N VAL A 2 10.77 -11.10 -10.11
CA VAL A 2 9.92 -11.34 -11.29
C VAL A 2 10.00 -12.82 -11.70
N PRO A 3 8.89 -13.58 -11.67
CA PRO A 3 8.88 -15.00 -12.04
C PRO A 3 9.12 -15.24 -13.54
N THR A 4 9.68 -16.41 -13.88
CA THR A 4 9.91 -16.84 -15.28
C THR A 4 8.73 -17.64 -15.86
N LYS A 5 7.98 -18.36 -15.02
CA LYS A 5 6.76 -19.06 -15.46
C LYS A 5 5.67 -18.05 -15.80
N LEU A 6 5.08 -18.18 -16.98
CA LEU A 6 4.12 -17.21 -17.53
C LEU A 6 2.95 -16.91 -16.61
N GLU A 7 2.34 -17.94 -16.01
CA GLU A 7 1.21 -17.75 -15.08
C GLU A 7 1.61 -16.90 -13.87
N LYS A 8 2.74 -17.23 -13.22
CA LYS A 8 3.24 -16.46 -12.07
C LYS A 8 3.59 -15.03 -12.48
N LYS A 9 4.20 -14.85 -13.65
CA LYS A 9 4.51 -13.53 -14.18
C LYS A 9 3.22 -12.71 -14.39
N ALA A 10 2.19 -13.30 -14.99
CA ALA A 10 0.91 -12.64 -15.21
C ALA A 10 0.27 -12.15 -13.90
N ARG A 11 0.32 -12.95 -12.83
CA ARG A 11 -0.18 -12.52 -11.50
C ARG A 11 0.60 -11.35 -10.91
N VAL A 12 1.93 -11.33 -11.09
CA VAL A 12 2.78 -10.21 -10.64
C VAL A 12 2.45 -8.94 -11.42
N GLU A 13 2.34 -9.02 -12.75
CA GLU A 13 1.98 -7.87 -13.59
C GLU A 13 0.56 -7.36 -13.28
N GLN A 14 -0.39 -8.27 -13.02
CA GLN A 14 -1.74 -7.90 -12.58
C GLN A 14 -1.69 -7.14 -11.25
N ALA A 15 -1.02 -7.67 -10.24
CA ALA A 15 -0.91 -7.02 -8.94
C ALA A 15 -0.18 -5.67 -9.03
N ALA A 16 0.88 -5.56 -9.84
CA ALA A 16 1.56 -4.31 -10.12
C ALA A 16 0.64 -3.30 -10.81
N SER A 17 -0.21 -3.74 -11.74
CA SER A 17 -1.17 -2.88 -12.42
C SER A 17 -2.24 -2.36 -11.45
N VAL A 18 -2.71 -3.21 -10.52
CA VAL A 18 -3.66 -2.80 -9.46
C VAL A 18 -3.01 -1.83 -8.48
N GLU A 19 -1.75 -2.06 -8.10
CA GLU A 19 -0.99 -1.10 -7.29
C GLU A 19 -0.95 0.27 -7.98
N PHE A 20 -0.49 0.32 -9.23
CA PHE A 20 -0.33 1.57 -9.96
C PHE A 20 -1.65 2.30 -10.27
N ALA A 21 -2.70 1.55 -10.63
CA ALA A 21 -3.95 2.15 -11.12
C ALA A 21 -4.97 2.45 -10.01
N ASN A 22 -4.95 1.67 -8.91
CA ASN A 22 -5.97 1.77 -7.86
C ASN A 22 -5.38 2.28 -6.56
N TRP A 23 -4.25 1.74 -6.12
CA TRP A 23 -3.68 2.08 -4.81
C TRP A 23 -2.82 3.35 -4.86
N HIS A 24 -1.94 3.47 -5.85
CA HIS A 24 -1.00 4.57 -6.01
C HIS A 24 -1.67 5.95 -6.06
N PRO A 25 -2.77 6.16 -6.81
CA PRO A 25 -3.42 7.46 -6.86
C PRO A 25 -3.98 7.88 -5.50
N ASP A 26 -4.49 6.95 -4.71
CA ASP A 26 -5.08 7.26 -3.41
C ASP A 26 -4.01 7.57 -2.36
N VAL A 27 -2.93 6.79 -2.30
CA VAL A 27 -1.79 7.09 -1.40
C VAL A 27 -1.14 8.43 -1.75
N MET A 28 -1.05 8.77 -3.04
CA MET A 28 -0.45 10.04 -3.46
C MET A 28 -1.31 11.24 -3.06
N LYS A 29 -2.65 11.15 -3.09
CA LYS A 29 -3.51 12.23 -2.57
C LYS A 29 -3.23 12.50 -1.10
N VAL A 30 -3.16 11.45 -0.28
CA VAL A 30 -2.86 11.56 1.16
C VAL A 30 -1.48 12.16 1.40
N LEU A 31 -0.46 11.69 0.67
CA LEU A 31 0.90 12.19 0.80
C LEU A 31 1.05 13.65 0.35
N VAL A 32 0.43 14.04 -0.76
CA VAL A 32 0.47 15.42 -1.24
C VAL A 32 -0.21 16.36 -0.24
N GLU A 33 -1.37 15.96 0.28
CA GLU A 33 -2.15 16.74 1.22
C GLU A 33 -1.45 16.88 2.58
N LYS A 34 -0.97 15.78 3.17
CA LYS A 34 -0.33 15.81 4.48
C LYS A 34 1.14 16.23 4.40
N VAL A 35 1.95 15.48 3.66
CA VAL A 35 3.41 15.63 3.67
C VAL A 35 3.83 16.77 2.75
N GLY A 36 3.30 16.78 1.52
CA GLY A 36 3.62 17.79 0.52
C GLY A 36 3.30 19.21 0.98
N LYS A 37 2.07 19.45 1.47
CA LYS A 37 1.68 20.79 1.98
C LYS A 37 2.48 21.20 3.20
N THR A 38 2.68 20.31 4.16
CA THR A 38 3.51 20.58 5.35
C THR A 38 4.92 20.99 4.95
N MET A 39 5.54 20.29 3.99
CA MET A 39 6.88 20.63 3.48
C MET A 39 6.93 21.99 2.76
N ARG A 40 5.82 22.43 2.15
CA ARG A 40 5.71 23.75 1.50
C ARG A 40 5.25 24.87 2.44
N GLY A 41 4.93 24.57 3.71
CA GLY A 41 4.37 25.53 4.66
C GLY A 41 2.92 25.92 4.36
N GLU A 42 2.21 25.09 3.58
CA GLU A 42 0.79 25.26 3.27
C GLU A 42 -0.09 24.63 4.36
N ALA A 43 -1.29 25.16 4.55
CA ALA A 43 -2.27 24.58 5.47
C ALA A 43 -2.81 23.25 4.92
N VAL A 44 -2.84 22.23 5.78
CA VAL A 44 -3.49 20.95 5.50
C VAL A 44 -5.01 21.15 5.57
N ASP A 45 -5.70 20.68 4.54
CA ASP A 45 -7.15 20.53 4.52
C ASP A 45 -7.50 19.21 5.21
N GLU A 46 -7.91 19.31 6.47
CA GLU A 46 -8.20 18.14 7.30
C GLU A 46 -9.43 17.36 6.79
N GLU A 47 -10.39 18.01 6.13
CA GLU A 47 -11.56 17.35 5.54
C GLU A 47 -11.15 16.53 4.31
N ALA A 48 -10.35 17.12 3.42
CA ALA A 48 -9.79 16.42 2.27
C ALA A 48 -8.88 15.26 2.71
N LEU A 49 -8.02 15.49 3.72
CA LEU A 49 -7.14 14.45 4.26
C LEU A 49 -7.93 13.27 4.83
N ALA A 50 -8.97 13.53 5.61
CA ALA A 50 -9.83 12.49 6.15
C ALA A 50 -10.47 11.67 5.03
N LYS A 51 -11.03 12.35 4.02
CA LYS A 51 -11.62 11.70 2.85
C LYS A 51 -10.61 10.83 2.08
N TYR A 52 -9.43 11.36 1.77
CA TYR A 52 -8.42 10.60 1.02
C TYR A 52 -7.90 9.40 1.81
N THR A 53 -7.80 9.55 3.14
CA THR A 53 -7.40 8.45 4.03
C THR A 53 -8.47 7.36 4.08
N GLU A 54 -9.75 7.72 4.08
CA GLU A 54 -10.86 6.78 3.98
C GLU A 54 -10.85 6.04 2.63
N ASP A 55 -10.74 6.77 1.51
CA ASP A 55 -10.68 6.19 0.16
C ASP A 55 -9.51 5.18 0.05
N LEU A 56 -8.31 5.54 0.55
CA LEU A 56 -7.15 4.64 0.62
C LEU A 56 -7.41 3.41 1.49
N THR A 57 -8.11 3.59 2.62
CA THR A 57 -8.45 2.49 3.54
C THR A 57 -9.42 1.52 2.89
N GLU A 58 -10.42 2.00 2.14
CA GLU A 58 -11.34 1.15 1.37
C GLU A 58 -10.61 0.33 0.31
N THR A 59 -9.65 0.92 -0.40
CA THR A 59 -8.78 0.18 -1.33
C THR A 59 -8.02 -0.93 -0.59
N LEU A 60 -7.47 -0.65 0.60
CA LEU A 60 -6.77 -1.65 1.40
C LEU A 60 -7.70 -2.72 2.02
N LYS A 61 -8.99 -2.44 2.23
CA LYS A 61 -9.96 -3.47 2.64
C LYS A 61 -10.15 -4.53 1.55
N VAL A 62 -10.09 -4.14 0.28
CA VAL A 62 -10.07 -5.10 -0.84
C VAL A 62 -8.80 -5.96 -0.79
N TYR A 63 -7.67 -5.35 -0.43
CA TYR A 63 -6.41 -6.08 -0.23
C TYR A 63 -6.54 -7.07 0.93
N ASP A 64 -7.20 -6.72 2.03
CA ASP A 64 -7.42 -7.64 3.15
C ASP A 64 -8.15 -8.92 2.72
N ILE A 65 -9.17 -8.80 1.86
CA ILE A 65 -9.90 -9.94 1.29
C ILE A 65 -8.96 -10.82 0.46
N ILE A 66 -8.17 -10.21 -0.43
CA ILE A 66 -7.21 -10.93 -1.28
C ILE A 66 -6.16 -11.63 -0.40
N LEU A 67 -5.58 -10.91 0.57
CA LEU A 67 -4.55 -11.40 1.48
C LEU A 67 -5.08 -12.41 2.51
N GLY A 68 -6.40 -12.54 2.64
CA GLY A 68 -7.03 -13.65 3.36
C GLY A 68 -6.98 -14.98 2.60
N GLN A 69 -6.78 -14.94 1.27
CA GLN A 69 -6.74 -16.11 0.39
C GLN A 69 -5.33 -16.48 -0.05
N GLN A 70 -4.39 -15.55 0.03
CA GLN A 70 -2.99 -15.71 -0.38
C GLN A 70 -2.06 -14.89 0.51
N LYS A 71 -0.79 -15.28 0.60
CA LYS A 71 0.13 -14.64 1.54
C LYS A 71 0.51 -13.19 1.18
N TYR A 72 0.72 -12.92 -0.12
CA TYR A 72 1.20 -11.66 -0.70
C TYR A 72 0.27 -11.20 -1.84
N VAL A 73 0.47 -10.00 -2.40
CA VAL A 73 -0.49 -9.41 -3.37
C VAL A 73 -0.58 -10.16 -4.71
N SER A 74 0.44 -10.95 -5.05
CA SER A 74 0.49 -11.75 -6.29
C SER A 74 0.39 -13.27 -6.08
N GLY A 75 0.14 -13.73 -4.86
CA GLY A 75 0.12 -15.16 -4.48
C GLY A 75 0.90 -15.43 -3.21
N ASP A 76 1.46 -16.63 -3.06
CA ASP A 76 2.12 -17.03 -1.80
C ASP A 76 3.62 -16.70 -1.72
N GLU A 77 4.20 -16.20 -2.81
CA GLU A 77 5.60 -15.79 -2.89
C GLU A 77 5.71 -14.26 -2.86
N PHE A 78 6.72 -13.76 -2.16
CA PHE A 78 7.07 -12.34 -2.14
C PHE A 78 7.63 -11.91 -3.50
N THR A 79 7.06 -10.86 -4.09
CA THR A 79 7.44 -10.39 -5.44
C THR A 79 7.66 -8.89 -5.49
N LEU A 80 7.96 -8.37 -6.69
CA LEU A 80 8.14 -6.95 -6.91
C LEU A 80 6.85 -6.14 -6.63
N ALA A 81 5.66 -6.73 -6.84
CA ALA A 81 4.39 -6.05 -6.59
C ALA A 81 4.21 -5.68 -5.10
N ASP A 82 4.71 -6.50 -4.17
CA ASP A 82 4.71 -6.17 -2.75
C ASP A 82 5.63 -4.98 -2.43
N ILE A 83 6.77 -4.89 -3.12
CA ILE A 83 7.79 -3.85 -2.88
C ILE A 83 7.28 -2.46 -3.28
N PHE A 84 6.47 -2.36 -4.34
CA PHE A 84 5.94 -1.07 -4.78
C PHE A 84 5.19 -0.32 -3.68
N HIS A 85 4.52 -1.04 -2.79
CA HIS A 85 3.82 -0.47 -1.65
C HIS A 85 4.76 0.11 -0.57
N LEU A 86 5.98 -0.43 -0.44
CA LEU A 86 7.00 0.07 0.49
C LEU A 86 7.56 1.44 0.07
N MET A 87 7.34 1.90 -1.16
CA MET A 87 7.85 3.20 -1.60
C MET A 87 7.09 4.38 -0.98
N CYS A 88 5.81 4.19 -0.60
CA CYS A 88 4.95 5.27 -0.12
C CYS A 88 4.39 5.03 1.29
N MET A 89 4.00 3.80 1.64
CA MET A 89 3.38 3.51 2.95
C MET A 89 4.21 3.86 4.18
N PRO A 90 5.55 3.65 4.23
CA PRO A 90 6.34 4.01 5.41
C PRO A 90 6.24 5.50 5.74
N LEU A 91 6.12 6.34 4.71
CA LEU A 91 5.99 7.78 4.87
C LEU A 91 4.63 8.18 5.47
N LEU A 92 3.55 7.47 5.11
CA LEU A 92 2.25 7.65 5.77
C LEU A 92 2.32 7.31 7.26
N VAL A 93 2.88 6.15 7.60
CA VAL A 93 3.00 5.68 8.99
C VAL A 93 3.85 6.64 9.81
N ALA A 94 4.97 7.13 9.26
CA ALA A 94 5.82 8.14 9.91
C ALA A 94 5.10 9.47 10.17
N ASN A 95 4.04 9.77 9.42
CA ASN A 95 3.19 10.96 9.59
C ASN A 95 1.88 10.66 10.34
N GLY A 96 1.81 9.52 11.04
CA GLY A 96 0.68 9.17 11.91
C GLY A 96 -0.54 8.61 11.19
N ILE A 97 -0.41 8.24 9.91
CA ILE A 97 -1.51 7.70 9.10
C ILE A 97 -1.27 6.20 8.90
N ASP A 98 -1.99 5.38 9.66
CA ASP A 98 -1.89 3.90 9.62
C ASP A 98 -3.17 3.28 9.03
N THR A 99 -3.25 3.26 7.70
CA THR A 99 -4.43 2.73 6.97
C THR A 99 -4.46 1.21 6.90
N VAL A 100 -3.32 0.54 6.98
CA VAL A 100 -3.21 -0.93 6.89
C VAL A 100 -3.80 -1.63 8.11
N LYS A 101 -3.62 -1.08 9.33
CA LYS A 101 -4.30 -1.62 10.51
C LYS A 101 -5.81 -1.40 10.44
N ALA A 102 -6.25 -0.26 9.90
CA ALA A 102 -7.68 0.04 9.74
C ALA A 102 -8.35 -0.84 8.68
N ALA A 103 -7.59 -1.31 7.68
CA ALA A 103 -8.10 -2.15 6.61
C ALA A 103 -8.47 -3.58 7.06
N GLY A 104 -7.67 -4.19 7.93
CA GLY A 104 -7.96 -5.53 8.45
C GLY A 104 -6.73 -6.34 8.84
N PRO A 105 -6.95 -7.55 9.41
CA PRO A 105 -5.88 -8.36 9.99
C PRO A 105 -4.92 -8.95 8.94
N ASN A 106 -5.39 -9.26 7.73
CA ASN A 106 -4.55 -9.82 6.66
C ASN A 106 -3.67 -8.74 6.04
N ALA A 107 -4.22 -7.55 5.82
CA ALA A 107 -3.47 -6.37 5.38
C ALA A 107 -2.41 -5.98 6.43
N ALA A 108 -2.78 -5.95 7.72
CA ALA A 108 -1.85 -5.67 8.81
C ALA A 108 -0.72 -6.73 8.90
N ARG A 109 -1.06 -8.02 8.80
CA ARG A 109 -0.08 -9.12 8.74
C ARG A 109 0.90 -8.94 7.59
N TRP A 110 0.37 -8.75 6.38
CA TRP A 110 1.18 -8.54 5.18
C TRP A 110 2.13 -7.36 5.36
N TRP A 111 1.63 -6.22 5.84
CA TRP A 111 2.45 -5.03 6.08
C TRP A 111 3.57 -5.27 7.09
N GLN A 112 3.26 -5.93 8.20
CA GLN A 112 4.25 -6.31 9.20
C GLN A 112 5.33 -7.22 8.60
N GLU A 113 4.94 -8.22 7.80
CA GLU A 113 5.89 -9.10 7.13
C GLU A 113 6.79 -8.34 6.15
N LEU A 114 6.28 -7.34 5.42
CA LEU A 114 7.07 -6.54 4.49
C LEU A 114 8.08 -5.64 5.22
N THR A 115 7.63 -4.96 6.28
CA THR A 115 8.44 -3.96 6.99
C THR A 115 9.48 -4.54 7.94
N THR A 116 9.35 -5.82 8.31
CA THR A 116 10.31 -6.52 9.17
C THR A 116 11.40 -7.28 8.40
N ARG A 117 11.38 -7.23 7.05
CA ARG A 117 12.38 -7.92 6.23
C ARG A 117 13.76 -7.28 6.40
N PRO A 118 14.84 -8.06 6.60
CA PRO A 118 16.20 -7.52 6.72
C PRO A 118 16.68 -6.71 5.51
N THR A 119 16.10 -6.93 4.33
CA THR A 119 16.42 -6.17 3.12
C THR A 119 15.76 -4.79 3.06
N TRP A 120 14.87 -4.49 4.03
CA TRP A 120 14.13 -3.24 4.13
C TRP A 120 14.52 -2.41 5.37
N VAL A 121 14.85 -3.08 6.47
CA VAL A 121 15.33 -2.47 7.73
C VAL A 121 16.75 -1.94 7.61
#